data_AF-A0A536WHA8-F1
#
_entry.id   AF-A0A536WHA8-F1
#
_cell.length_a   1.000
_cell.length_b   1.000
_cell.length_c   1.000
_cell.angle_alpha   90.00
_cell.angle_beta   90.00
_cell.angle_gamma   90.00
#
_symmetry.space_group_name_H-M   'P 1'
#
loop_
_entity.id
_entity.type
_entity.pdbx_description
1 polymer ?
#
loop_
_entity_poly.entity_id
_entity_poly.type
_entity_poly.pdbx_seq_one_letter_code
_entity_poly.pdbx_strand_id
1 'polypeptide(L)'
;MKTIAGISAAAILFAAGAALAQDYPSKPIRVIVPLTPGSGADIAGRIVAKHLGDALKQPVLVENRPGAGGIIGTQAMLNADADGYTLMVQSASHAANPAIYKTLPYDPLKDIVDVALIGNTPYVMIAAKGGAYPTLRSLIDAARAKPGEIPFASAGV
;
A
#
# COMPACT_ATOMS: atom_id res chain seq x y z
N MET A 1 -54.96 36.40 -25.28
CA MET A 1 -54.51 34.98 -25.13
C MET A 1 -53.02 34.86 -25.42
N LYS A 2 -52.17 35.56 -24.67
CA LYS A 2 -50.70 35.50 -24.75
C LYS A 2 -50.17 36.08 -23.44
N THR A 3 -49.75 35.23 -22.48
CA THR A 3 -48.82 35.51 -21.34
C THR A 3 -49.04 34.50 -20.20
N ILE A 4 -48.78 33.21 -20.41
CA ILE A 4 -48.66 32.23 -19.29
C ILE A 4 -47.41 31.34 -19.43
N ALA A 5 -46.67 31.40 -20.55
CA ALA A 5 -45.54 30.51 -20.82
C ALA A 5 -44.21 30.88 -20.11
N GLY A 6 -44.15 31.98 -19.35
CA GLY A 6 -42.89 32.52 -18.80
C GLY A 6 -42.51 32.06 -17.38
N ILE A 7 -43.43 31.46 -16.62
CA ILE A 7 -43.21 31.19 -15.19
C ILE A 7 -42.69 29.77 -14.94
N SER A 8 -42.88 28.83 -15.85
CA SER A 8 -42.49 27.43 -15.66
C SER A 8 -40.99 27.15 -15.79
N ALA A 9 -40.20 28.04 -16.40
CA ALA A 9 -38.76 27.83 -16.58
C ALA A 9 -37.92 28.19 -15.34
N ALA A 10 -38.41 29.08 -14.46
CA ALA A 10 -37.67 29.52 -13.27
C ALA A 10 -37.72 28.52 -12.10
N ALA A 11 -38.72 27.65 -12.04
CA ALA A 11 -38.88 26.67 -10.96
C ALA A 11 -37.93 25.45 -11.07
N ILE A 12 -37.43 25.16 -12.28
CA ILE A 12 -36.55 24.00 -12.52
C ILE A 12 -35.11 24.27 -12.05
N LEU A 13 -34.69 25.55 -11.99
CA LEU A 13 -33.35 25.94 -11.53
C LEU A 13 -33.19 25.84 -10.00
N PHE A 14 -34.28 25.84 -9.23
CA PHE A 14 -34.25 25.65 -7.77
C PHE A 14 -34.36 24.18 -7.33
N ALA A 15 -34.55 23.25 -8.27
CA ALA A 15 -34.55 21.81 -8.00
C ALA A 15 -33.16 21.16 -8.15
N ALA A 16 -32.11 21.96 -8.38
CA ALA A 16 -30.73 21.52 -8.17
C ALA A 16 -30.53 21.32 -6.67
N GLY A 17 -30.97 20.17 -6.16
CA GLY A 17 -30.82 19.78 -4.77
C GLY A 17 -29.37 19.95 -4.33
N ALA A 18 -29.18 20.53 -3.14
CA ALA A 18 -27.87 20.61 -2.52
C ALA A 18 -27.24 19.21 -2.55
N ALA A 19 -26.16 19.05 -3.31
CA ALA A 19 -25.34 17.86 -3.22
C ALA A 19 -24.77 17.84 -1.80
N LEU A 20 -25.40 17.06 -0.91
CA LEU A 20 -24.83 16.77 0.40
C LEU A 20 -23.56 15.97 0.11
N ALA A 21 -22.40 16.62 0.27
CA ALA A 21 -21.14 15.92 0.33
C ALA A 21 -21.32 14.79 1.37
N GLN A 22 -21.19 13.54 0.94
CA GLN A 22 -21.27 12.44 1.89
C GLN A 22 -20.09 12.54 2.84
N ASP A 23 -20.36 12.41 4.13
CA ASP A 23 -19.31 12.32 5.13
C ASP A 23 -18.41 11.12 4.79
N TYR A 24 -17.13 11.37 4.59
CA TYR A 24 -16.13 10.33 4.44
C TYR A 24 -15.56 9.96 5.82
N PRO A 25 -15.38 8.67 6.13
CA PRO A 25 -15.83 7.49 5.38
C PRO A 25 -17.27 7.05 5.72
N SER A 26 -18.04 6.64 4.72
CA SER A 26 -19.42 6.11 4.85
C SER A 26 -19.53 4.59 4.64
N LYS A 27 -18.44 3.95 4.22
CA LYS A 27 -18.32 2.49 4.03
C LYS A 27 -16.96 1.99 4.55
N PRO A 28 -16.75 0.67 4.71
CA PRO A 28 -15.47 0.12 5.12
C PRO A 28 -14.31 0.53 4.19
N ILE A 29 -13.15 0.78 4.78
CA ILE A 29 -11.89 1.05 4.06
C ILE A 29 -11.14 -0.26 3.89
N ARG A 30 -10.57 -0.48 2.71
CA ARG A 30 -9.68 -1.60 2.42
C ARG A 30 -8.24 -1.11 2.40
N VAL A 31 -7.35 -1.87 3.05
CA VAL A 31 -5.90 -1.64 3.06
C VAL A 31 -5.24 -2.84 2.39
N ILE A 32 -4.62 -2.61 1.23
CA ILE A 32 -3.84 -3.62 0.54
C ILE A 32 -2.43 -3.65 1.12
N VAL A 33 -1.95 -4.84 1.48
CA VAL A 33 -0.55 -5.10 1.85
C VAL A 33 0.06 -5.98 0.76
N PRO A 34 0.99 -5.49 -0.06
CA PRO A 34 1.57 -6.22 -1.19
C PRO A 34 2.69 -7.20 -0.77
N LEU A 35 2.66 -7.65 0.50
CA LEU A 35 3.61 -8.57 1.11
C LEU A 35 2.85 -9.69 1.83
N THR A 36 3.56 -10.77 2.16
CA THR A 36 2.98 -11.94 2.82
C THR A 36 2.44 -11.60 4.22
N PRO A 37 1.39 -12.30 4.69
CA PRO A 37 0.93 -12.19 6.07
C PRO A 37 2.06 -12.44 7.07
N GLY A 38 2.09 -11.68 8.17
CA GLY A 38 3.14 -11.75 9.19
C GLY A 38 4.45 -11.02 8.84
N SER A 39 4.58 -10.45 7.64
CA SER A 39 5.68 -9.53 7.32
C SER A 39 5.60 -8.24 8.15
N GLY A 40 6.71 -7.50 8.26
CA GLY A 40 6.72 -6.23 9.00
C GLY A 40 5.68 -5.22 8.49
N ALA A 41 5.45 -5.17 7.17
CA ALA A 41 4.42 -4.32 6.56
C ALA A 41 3.00 -4.77 6.90
N ASP A 42 2.74 -6.09 6.96
CA ASP A 42 1.44 -6.63 7.37
C ASP A 42 1.13 -6.30 8.84
N ILE A 43 2.12 -6.49 9.72
CA ILE A 43 1.99 -6.16 11.14
C ILE A 43 1.70 -4.65 11.30
N ALA A 44 2.49 -3.80 10.66
CA ALA A 44 2.28 -2.35 10.71
C ALA A 44 0.91 -1.95 10.15
N GLY A 45 0.54 -2.51 8.99
CA GLY A 45 -0.75 -2.25 8.35
C GLY A 45 -1.95 -2.64 9.22
N ARG A 46 -1.89 -3.78 9.91
CA ARG A 46 -2.95 -4.22 10.84
C ARG A 46 -3.04 -3.33 12.08
N ILE A 47 -1.90 -2.89 12.63
CA ILE A 47 -1.88 -1.94 13.76
C ILE A 47 -2.52 -0.61 13.35
N VAL A 48 -2.11 -0.06 12.21
CA VAL A 48 -2.68 1.19 11.68
C VAL A 48 -4.17 1.04 11.37
N ALA A 49 -4.56 -0.04 10.69
CA ALA A 49 -5.96 -0.31 10.35
C ALA A 49 -6.86 -0.33 11.59
N LYS A 50 -6.42 -0.97 12.68
CA LYS A 50 -7.17 -0.97 13.94
C LYS A 50 -7.41 0.45 14.45
N HIS A 51 -6.36 1.26 14.60
CA HIS A 51 -6.47 2.61 15.15
C HIS A 51 -7.27 3.54 14.22
N LEU A 52 -7.10 3.37 12.90
CA LEU A 52 -7.85 4.11 11.91
C LEU A 52 -9.35 3.78 12.00
N GLY A 53 -9.70 2.50 12.17
CA GLY A 53 -11.10 2.11 12.36
C GLY A 53 -11.71 2.65 13.65
N ASP A 54 -10.94 2.66 14.74
CA ASP A 54 -11.37 3.25 16.02
C ASP A 54 -11.61 4.76 15.89
N ALA A 55 -10.78 5.47 15.12
CA ALA A 55 -10.87 6.92 14.90
C ALA A 55 -11.99 7.30 13.92
N LEU A 56 -12.09 6.60 12.80
CA LEU A 56 -13.04 6.90 11.72
C LEU A 56 -14.42 6.28 11.92
N LYS A 57 -14.59 5.41 12.93
CA LYS A 57 -15.84 4.67 13.19
C LYS A 57 -16.33 3.84 12.00
N GLN A 58 -15.39 3.40 11.16
CA GLN A 58 -15.64 2.50 10.04
C GLN A 58 -14.67 1.32 10.08
N PRO A 59 -15.08 0.11 9.65
CA PRO A 59 -14.17 -1.02 9.56
C PRO A 59 -13.01 -0.73 8.58
N VAL A 60 -11.79 -1.12 8.95
CA VAL A 60 -10.62 -1.07 8.07
C VAL A 60 -10.08 -2.48 7.88
N LEU A 61 -10.21 -3.00 6.66
CA LEU A 61 -9.94 -4.40 6.32
C LEU A 61 -8.59 -4.54 5.63
N VAL A 62 -7.70 -5.35 6.20
CA VAL A 62 -6.37 -5.62 5.63
C VAL A 62 -6.42 -6.84 4.72
N GLU A 63 -5.98 -6.68 3.47
CA GLU A 63 -5.89 -7.74 2.46
C GLU A 63 -4.43 -7.88 1.98
N ASN A 64 -3.85 -9.08 2.13
CA ASN A 64 -2.51 -9.36 1.62
C ASN A 64 -2.57 -9.77 0.14
N ARG A 65 -1.83 -9.06 -0.74
CA ARG A 65 -1.68 -9.37 -2.18
C ARG A 65 -0.20 -9.46 -2.59
N PRO A 66 0.52 -10.51 -2.17
CA PRO A 66 1.95 -10.66 -2.46
C PRO A 66 2.23 -11.01 -3.94
N GLY A 67 3.48 -10.80 -4.35
CA GLY A 67 4.03 -11.28 -5.63
C GLY A 67 4.72 -10.20 -6.45
N ALA A 68 5.70 -10.61 -7.26
CA ALA A 68 6.51 -9.74 -8.14
C ALA A 68 7.05 -8.48 -7.44
N GLY A 69 7.71 -8.62 -6.28
CA GLY A 69 8.22 -7.47 -5.53
C GLY A 69 7.15 -6.48 -5.04
N GLY A 70 5.89 -6.93 -4.93
CA GLY A 70 4.75 -6.11 -4.54
C GLY A 70 4.05 -5.38 -5.69
N ILE A 71 4.46 -5.62 -6.94
CA ILE A 71 3.83 -5.03 -8.14
C ILE A 71 2.35 -5.45 -8.25
N ILE A 72 2.02 -6.71 -7.93
CA ILE A 72 0.64 -7.22 -8.04
C ILE A 72 -0.32 -6.45 -7.12
N GLY A 73 0.04 -6.27 -5.85
CA GLY A 73 -0.78 -5.51 -4.92
C GLY A 73 -0.83 -4.01 -5.25
N THR A 74 0.25 -3.46 -5.81
CA THR A 74 0.27 -2.04 -6.26
C THR A 74 -0.70 -1.83 -7.42
N GLN A 75 -0.68 -2.68 -8.44
CA GLN A 75 -1.66 -2.63 -9.53
C GLN A 75 -3.10 -2.80 -9.03
N ALA A 76 -3.32 -3.68 -8.07
CA ALA A 76 -4.65 -3.85 -7.48
C ALA A 76 -5.18 -2.58 -6.79
N MET A 77 -4.29 -1.78 -6.17
CA MET A 77 -4.65 -0.49 -5.59
C MET A 77 -4.89 0.57 -6.68
N LEU A 78 -4.01 0.65 -7.69
CA LEU A 78 -4.15 1.60 -8.79
C LEU A 78 -5.39 1.36 -9.66
N ASN A 79 -5.84 0.12 -9.76
CA ASN A 79 -7.07 -0.25 -10.48
C ASN A 79 -8.35 -0.04 -9.65
N ALA A 80 -8.25 0.35 -8.38
CA ALA A 80 -9.40 0.68 -7.55
C ALA A 80 -9.87 2.12 -7.80
N ASP A 81 -11.10 2.42 -7.42
CA ASP A 81 -11.63 3.79 -7.49
C ASP A 81 -10.76 4.73 -6.64
N ALA A 82 -10.42 5.90 -7.19
CA ALA A 82 -9.66 6.95 -6.50
C ALA A 82 -10.55 7.73 -5.50
N ASP A 83 -11.28 7.01 -4.65
CA ASP A 83 -12.28 7.52 -3.72
C ASP A 83 -11.83 7.50 -2.24
N GLY A 84 -10.58 7.11 -1.99
CA GLY A 84 -9.98 7.03 -0.66
C GLY A 84 -10.38 5.79 0.14
N TYR A 85 -11.15 4.85 -0.41
CA TYR A 85 -11.53 3.62 0.30
C TYR A 85 -10.60 2.44 0.02
N THR A 86 -9.67 2.56 -0.93
CA THR A 86 -8.56 1.61 -1.09
C THR A 86 -7.24 2.31 -0.80
N LEU A 87 -6.62 1.93 0.32
CA LEU A 87 -5.29 2.37 0.73
C LEU A 87 -4.30 1.22 0.53
N MET A 88 -3.01 1.52 0.57
CA MET A 88 -1.95 0.52 0.50
C MET A 88 -0.87 0.82 1.55
N VAL A 89 -0.38 -0.23 2.21
CA VAL A 89 0.80 -0.16 3.07
C VAL A 89 1.94 -0.86 2.36
N GLN A 90 2.93 -0.07 1.91
CA GLN A 90 4.10 -0.54 1.19
C GLN A 90 5.34 -0.64 2.10
N SER A 91 6.39 -1.28 1.57
CA SER A 91 7.72 -1.32 2.18
C SER A 91 8.76 -0.66 1.27
N ALA A 92 10.03 -0.71 1.67
CA ALA A 92 11.16 -0.24 0.86
C ALA A 92 11.25 -0.91 -0.53
N SER A 93 10.60 -2.07 -0.74
CA SER A 93 10.52 -2.72 -2.06
C SER A 93 9.90 -1.80 -3.11
N HIS A 94 8.93 -0.97 -2.75
CA HIS A 94 8.31 -0.01 -3.67
C HIS A 94 9.34 0.96 -4.27
N ALA A 95 10.25 1.48 -3.45
CA ALA A 95 11.31 2.39 -3.88
C ALA A 95 12.44 1.67 -4.65
N ALA A 96 12.67 0.38 -4.40
CA ALA A 96 13.67 -0.42 -5.08
C ALA A 96 13.22 -0.90 -6.48
N ASN A 97 11.92 -1.11 -6.68
CA ASN A 97 11.35 -1.68 -7.90
C ASN A 97 11.81 -1.02 -9.21
N PRO A 98 11.90 0.33 -9.32
CA PRO A 98 12.34 0.98 -10.56
C PRO A 98 13.79 0.68 -10.95
N ALA A 99 14.64 0.34 -9.98
CA ALA A 99 16.04 0.00 -10.22
C ALA A 99 16.23 -1.49 -10.59
N ILE A 100 15.27 -2.35 -10.24
CA ILE A 100 15.40 -3.81 -10.36
C ILE A 100 14.60 -4.34 -11.56
N TYR A 101 13.39 -3.79 -11.79
CA TYR A 101 12.55 -4.20 -12.91
C TYR A 101 12.80 -3.31 -14.13
N LYS A 102 13.10 -3.94 -15.28
CA LYS A 102 13.30 -3.23 -16.56
C LYS A 102 12.09 -2.41 -17.00
N THR A 103 10.89 -2.87 -16.63
CA THR A 103 9.64 -2.20 -16.96
C THR A 103 8.71 -2.33 -15.77
N LEU A 104 8.15 -1.21 -15.35
CA LEU A 104 7.09 -1.16 -14.35
C LEU A 104 5.76 -0.82 -15.03
N PRO A 105 4.66 -1.40 -14.54
CA PRO A 105 3.33 -1.13 -15.07
C PRO A 105 2.67 0.12 -14.45
N TYR A 106 3.45 0.94 -13.75
CA TYR A 106 3.03 2.19 -13.12
C TYR A 106 4.25 3.11 -12.93
N ASP A 107 4.01 4.41 -12.81
CA ASP A 107 4.97 5.42 -12.38
C ASP A 107 4.88 5.57 -10.85
N PRO A 108 5.87 5.10 -10.07
CA PRO A 108 5.82 5.11 -8.61
C PRO A 108 5.78 6.52 -8.00
N LEU A 109 6.14 7.56 -8.77
CA LEU A 109 6.16 8.94 -8.29
C LEU A 109 4.90 9.73 -8.68
N LYS A 110 4.13 9.25 -9.66
CA LYS A 110 2.98 9.99 -10.20
C LYS A 110 1.64 9.30 -10.01
N ASP A 111 1.62 7.97 -10.05
CA ASP A 111 0.38 7.22 -10.03
C ASP A 111 -0.14 6.98 -8.60
N ILE A 112 0.68 7.24 -7.57
CA ILE A 112 0.39 6.98 -6.16
C ILE A 112 0.46 8.28 -5.36
N VAL A 113 -0.54 8.48 -4.50
CA VAL A 113 -0.55 9.56 -3.52
C VAL A 113 -0.04 9.05 -2.18
N ASP A 114 1.12 9.54 -1.75
CA ASP A 114 1.68 9.23 -0.44
C ASP A 114 0.88 9.92 0.67
N VAL A 115 0.42 9.13 1.65
CA VAL A 115 -0.39 9.63 2.77
C VAL A 115 0.47 9.93 4.00
N ALA A 116 1.23 8.94 4.46
CA ALA A 116 2.06 9.07 5.66
C ALA A 116 3.14 7.97 5.74
N LEU A 117 4.28 8.31 6.35
CA LEU A 117 5.26 7.33 6.81
C LEU A 117 4.79 6.74 8.15
N ILE A 118 4.47 5.45 8.18
CA ILE A 118 3.91 4.79 9.37
C ILE A 118 4.95 4.07 10.25
N GLY A 119 6.19 3.95 9.79
CA GLY A 119 7.27 3.30 10.53
C GLY A 119 8.56 3.18 9.75
N ASN A 120 9.66 2.97 10.47
CA ASN A 120 10.98 2.69 9.90
C ASN A 120 11.57 1.49 10.66
N THR A 121 12.08 0.52 9.91
CA THR A 121 12.64 -0.72 10.46
C THR A 121 14.01 -0.97 9.85
N PRO A 122 15.10 -1.03 10.64
CA PRO A 122 16.41 -1.37 10.12
C PRO A 122 16.45 -2.84 9.68
N TYR A 123 17.19 -3.13 8.61
CA TYR A 123 17.51 -4.49 8.24
C TYR A 123 18.61 -5.05 9.13
N VAL A 124 18.44 -6.30 9.55
CA VAL A 124 19.46 -7.04 10.31
C VAL A 124 19.75 -8.34 9.61
N MET A 125 21.03 -8.73 9.60
CA MET A 125 21.46 -10.03 9.11
C MET A 125 21.28 -11.07 10.23
N ILE A 126 20.56 -12.13 9.93
CA ILE A 126 20.26 -13.21 10.88
C ILE A 126 20.83 -14.51 10.33
N ALA A 127 21.56 -15.24 11.18
CA ALA A 127 22.04 -16.59 10.90
C ALA A 127 21.45 -17.58 11.92
N ALA A 128 21.38 -18.86 11.54
CA ALA A 128 20.89 -19.90 12.44
C ALA A 128 21.75 -19.98 13.72
N LYS A 129 21.10 -20.12 14.87
CA LYS A 129 21.78 -20.32 16.16
C LYS A 129 22.61 -21.62 16.09
N GLY A 130 23.92 -21.52 16.34
CA GLY A 130 24.85 -22.65 16.22
C GLY A 130 25.22 -23.01 14.77
N GLY A 131 24.86 -22.17 13.79
CA GLY A 131 25.21 -22.37 12.39
C GLY A 131 26.67 -22.06 12.05
N ALA A 132 27.03 -22.25 10.77
CA ALA A 132 28.39 -22.13 10.26
C ALA A 132 29.00 -20.71 10.36
N TYR A 133 28.17 -19.68 10.53
CA TYR A 133 28.58 -18.28 10.51
C TYR A 133 28.17 -17.56 11.79
N PRO A 134 28.89 -17.77 12.91
CA PRO A 134 28.55 -17.15 14.21
C PRO A 134 28.80 -15.64 14.25
N THR A 135 29.55 -15.10 13.28
CA THR A 135 29.85 -13.67 13.16
C THR A 135 29.69 -13.20 11.72
N LEU A 136 29.45 -11.90 11.53
CA LEU A 136 29.44 -11.27 10.21
C LEU A 136 30.79 -11.48 9.49
N ARG A 137 31.91 -11.43 10.22
CA ARG A 137 33.24 -11.64 9.65
C ARG A 137 33.39 -13.03 9.06
N SER A 138 33.01 -14.07 9.82
CA SER A 138 33.05 -15.46 9.34
C SER A 138 32.17 -15.69 8.10
N LEU A 139 31.04 -14.99 7.98
CA LEU A 139 30.21 -15.05 6.79
C LEU A 139 30.90 -14.39 5.58
N ILE A 140 31.47 -13.20 5.76
CA ILE A 140 32.16 -12.47 4.69
C ILE A 140 33.36 -13.26 4.18
N ASP A 141 34.17 -13.82 5.08
CA ASP A 141 35.34 -14.61 4.72
C ASP A 141 34.93 -15.85 3.92
N ALA A 142 33.88 -16.56 4.35
CA ALA A 142 33.33 -17.70 3.62
C ALA A 142 32.76 -17.32 2.24
N ALA A 143 32.00 -16.22 2.16
CA ALA A 143 31.42 -15.73 0.91
C ALA A 143 32.49 -15.32 -0.11
N ARG A 144 33.62 -14.76 0.34
CA ARG A 144 34.76 -14.41 -0.50
C ARG A 144 35.52 -15.65 -0.98
N ALA A 145 35.70 -16.63 -0.10
CA ALA A 145 36.40 -17.87 -0.44
C ALA A 145 35.61 -18.69 -1.48
N LYS A 146 34.27 -18.65 -1.42
CA LYS A 146 33.38 -19.39 -2.32
C LYS A 146 32.20 -18.54 -2.81
N PRO A 147 32.42 -17.67 -3.81
CA PRO A 147 31.37 -16.81 -4.35
C PRO A 147 30.19 -17.62 -4.89
N GLY A 148 28.97 -17.24 -4.51
CA GLY A 148 27.73 -17.86 -4.99
C GLY A 148 27.29 -19.15 -4.28
N GLU A 149 28.09 -19.68 -3.35
CA GLU A 149 27.74 -20.94 -2.64
C GLU A 149 26.87 -20.72 -1.39
N ILE A 150 26.81 -19.50 -0.85
CA ILE A 150 26.04 -19.23 0.36
C ILE A 150 24.65 -18.72 -0.02
N PRO A 151 23.58 -19.51 0.18
CA PRO A 151 22.23 -19.02 -0.01
C PRO A 151 21.88 -18.02 1.10
N PHE A 152 21.16 -16.98 0.74
CA PHE A 152 20.58 -16.03 1.69
C PHE A 152 19.17 -15.67 1.25
N ALA A 153 18.29 -15.41 2.21
CA ALA A 153 16.98 -14.86 1.94
C ALA A 153 17.01 -13.34 2.14
N SER A 154 16.29 -12.60 1.29
CA SER A 154 16.09 -11.16 1.42
C SER A 154 14.61 -10.81 1.51
N ALA A 155 14.31 -9.62 2.01
CA ALA A 155 12.94 -9.08 2.02
C ALA A 155 12.46 -8.65 0.63
N GLY A 156 13.34 -8.59 -0.38
CA GLY A 156 13.06 -8.03 -1.69
C GLY A 156 13.29 -8.96 -2.89
N VAL A 157 14.05 -10.06 -2.74
CA VAL A 157 14.30 -11.10 -3.76
C VAL A 157 14.68 -12.41 -3.07
#